data_AF-A0AAD9JLT6-F1
#
_entry.id   AF-A0AAD9JLT6-F1
#
_cell.length_a   1.000
_cell.length_b   1.000
_cell.length_c   1.000
_cell.angle_alpha   90.00
_cell.angle_beta   90.00
_cell.angle_gamma   90.00
#
_symmetry.space_group_name_H-M   'P 1'
#
loop_
_entity.id
_entity.type
_entity.pdbx_description
1 polymer ?
#
loop_
_entity_poly.entity_id
_entity_poly.type
_entity_poly.pdbx_seq_one_letter_code
_entity_poly.pdbx_strand_id
1 'polypeptide(L)'
;MEGECKFGSSCIYTHYTPEELQQLVRQAKGSALPKKLKTDESKPAPKLDDWLKKWKKKQQKSKETAATTFGGTTDPVCSNTSRIEPLLPEYHLPICLQCVPNLPPSLLPPPPDVLNGLMLEEWG
;
A
#
# COMPACT_ATOMS: atom_id res chain seq x y z
N MET A 1 25.16 22.84 28.93
CA MET A 1 23.95 23.66 28.73
C MET A 1 23.03 22.86 27.81
N GLU A 2 22.31 21.88 28.34
CA GLU A 2 21.26 21.23 27.55
C GLU A 2 19.99 22.04 27.73
N GLY A 3 19.69 22.85 26.72
CA GLY A 3 18.36 23.42 26.56
C GLY A 3 17.41 22.30 26.16
N GLU A 4 16.25 22.24 26.81
CA GLU A 4 15.20 21.32 26.47
C GLU A 4 14.78 21.50 25.00
N CYS A 5 14.73 20.42 24.23
CA CYS A 5 14.33 20.50 22.83
C CYS A 5 12.86 20.88 22.73
N LYS A 6 12.56 22.00 22.08
CA LYS A 6 11.18 22.47 21.85
C LYS A 6 10.33 21.51 21.01
N PHE A 7 10.95 20.58 20.30
CA PHE A 7 10.28 19.59 19.44
C PHE A 7 10.07 18.24 20.14
N GLY A 8 10.64 18.02 21.33
CA GLY A 8 10.51 16.78 22.10
C GLY A 8 10.73 15.53 21.23
N SER A 9 9.75 14.63 21.25
CA SER A 9 9.75 13.38 20.48
C SER A 9 9.51 13.55 18.97
N SER A 10 9.14 14.74 18.51
CA SER A 10 8.97 15.07 17.09
C SER A 10 10.22 15.71 16.47
N CYS A 11 11.33 15.79 17.22
CA CYS A 11 12.58 16.30 16.68
C CYS A 11 13.14 15.36 15.59
N ILE A 12 13.47 15.93 14.44
CA ILE A 12 14.11 15.19 13.34
C ILE A 12 15.60 14.92 13.59
N TYR A 13 16.19 15.59 14.59
CA TYR A 13 17.60 15.42 14.97
C TYR A 13 17.73 14.53 16.19
N THR A 14 18.76 13.70 16.18
CA THR A 14 19.09 12.86 17.34
C THR A 14 19.59 13.73 18.49
N HIS A 15 18.97 13.61 19.66
CA HIS A 15 19.44 14.26 20.89
C HIS A 15 20.56 13.49 21.60
N TYR A 16 21.18 12.55 20.90
CA TYR A 16 22.28 11.79 21.47
C TYR A 16 23.49 12.67 21.70
N THR A 17 24.11 12.51 22.85
CA THR A 17 25.45 13.05 23.08
C THR A 17 26.46 12.32 22.18
N PRO A 18 27.63 12.94 21.89
CA PRO A 18 28.69 12.28 21.13
C PRO A 18 29.08 10.91 21.71
N GLU A 19 29.06 10.78 23.04
CA GLU A 19 29.36 9.55 23.77
C GLU A 19 28.28 8.48 23.53
N GLU A 20 27.00 8.86 23.58
CA GLU A 20 25.87 7.96 23.30
C GLU A 20 25.90 7.46 21.86
N LEU A 21 26.22 8.34 20.91
CA LEU A 21 26.36 7.97 19.51
C LEU A 21 27.50 6.97 19.32
N GLN A 22 28.64 7.19 19.98
CA GLN A 22 29.77 6.27 19.92
C GLN A 22 29.44 4.90 20.55
N GLN A 23 28.68 4.89 21.64
CA GLN A 23 28.20 3.65 22.25
C GLN A 23 27.25 2.88 21.33
N LEU A 24 26.32 3.57 20.66
CA LEU A 24 25.39 2.98 19.70
C LEU A 24 26.12 2.34 18.52
N VAL A 25 27.14 3.01 18.00
CA VAL A 25 28.01 2.49 16.93
C VAL A 25 28.75 1.22 17.38
N ARG A 26 29.26 1.19 18.62
CA ARG A 26 29.91 -0.01 19.18
C ARG A 26 28.92 -1.17 19.34
N GLN A 27 27.70 -0.91 19.80
CA GLN A 27 26.65 -1.92 19.92
C GLN A 27 26.24 -2.48 18.56
N ALA A 28 26.06 -1.61 17.54
CA ALA A 28 25.75 -2.04 16.18
C ALA A 28 26.86 -2.95 15.61
N LYS A 29 28.13 -2.57 15.80
CA LYS A 29 29.29 -3.37 15.37
C LYS A 29 29.43 -4.68 16.16
N GLY A 30 29.13 -4.69 17.46
CA GLY A 30 29.16 -5.90 18.28
C GLY A 30 28.00 -6.86 18.01
N SER A 31 26.85 -6.33 17.59
CA SER A 31 25.67 -7.12 17.19
C SER A 31 25.72 -7.64 15.76
N ALA A 32 26.68 -7.17 14.95
CA ALA A 32 27.02 -7.70 13.63
C ALA A 32 27.80 -9.03 13.72
N LEU A 33 27.55 -9.85 14.75
CA LEU A 33 27.83 -11.28 14.65
C LEU A 33 26.97 -11.83 13.50
N PRO A 34 27.55 -12.68 12.63
CA PRO A 34 26.86 -13.12 11.43
C PRO A 34 25.68 -13.98 11.87
N LYS A 35 24.48 -13.39 11.88
CA LYS A 35 23.30 -14.14 11.54
C LYS A 35 23.57 -14.63 10.13
N LYS A 36 24.13 -15.84 10.01
CA LYS A 36 24.02 -16.68 8.82
C LYS A 36 22.54 -16.94 8.60
N LEU A 37 21.82 -15.91 8.16
CA LEU A 37 20.73 -16.10 7.24
C LEU A 37 21.39 -16.88 6.11
N LYS A 38 20.95 -18.12 5.95
CA LYS A 38 21.15 -18.89 4.73
C LYS A 38 20.41 -18.13 3.65
N THR A 39 20.98 -17.00 3.22
CA THR A 39 20.61 -16.36 1.97
C THR A 39 21.09 -17.38 0.94
N ASP A 40 20.12 -18.05 0.35
CA ASP A 40 20.22 -18.75 -0.92
C ASP A 40 20.92 -17.81 -1.91
N GLU A 41 22.26 -17.85 -1.88
CA GLU A 41 23.21 -17.08 -2.66
C GLU A 41 23.27 -17.69 -4.06
N SER A 42 22.11 -17.83 -4.70
CA SER A 42 21.99 -18.20 -6.12
C SER A 42 20.60 -17.89 -6.66
N LYS A 43 20.00 -16.77 -6.24
CA LYS A 43 18.85 -16.22 -6.97
C LYS A 43 19.27 -14.88 -7.55
N PRO A 44 19.41 -14.77 -8.89
CA PRO A 44 19.60 -13.47 -9.51
C PRO A 44 18.43 -12.58 -9.08
N ALA A 45 18.70 -11.27 -8.96
CA ALA A 45 17.68 -10.28 -8.65
C ALA A 45 16.43 -10.57 -9.49
N PRO A 46 15.23 -10.69 -8.87
CA PRO A 46 14.02 -11.03 -9.60
C PRO A 46 13.84 -10.04 -10.75
N LYS A 47 13.89 -10.53 -11.99
CA LYS A 47 13.70 -9.69 -13.17
C LYS A 47 12.25 -9.20 -13.19
N LEU A 48 12.04 -8.00 -13.72
CA LEU A 48 10.72 -7.40 -13.85
C LEU A 48 9.73 -8.36 -14.55
N ASP A 49 10.19 -9.06 -15.59
CA ASP A 49 9.40 -10.06 -16.32
C ASP A 49 8.88 -11.19 -15.43
N ASP A 50 9.69 -11.67 -14.48
CA ASP A 50 9.29 -12.75 -13.58
C ASP A 50 8.24 -12.28 -12.57
N TRP A 51 8.31 -11.00 -12.17
CA TRP A 51 7.28 -10.36 -11.36
C TRP A 51 5.97 -10.18 -12.13
N LEU A 52 6.02 -9.68 -13.37
CA LEU A 52 4.84 -9.54 -14.23
C LEU A 52 4.14 -10.89 -14.48
N LYS A 53 4.91 -11.96 -14.73
CA LYS A 53 4.36 -13.31 -14.92
C LYS A 53 3.63 -13.80 -13.67
N LYS A 54 4.22 -13.61 -12.48
CA LYS A 54 3.57 -13.96 -11.20
C LYS A 54 2.29 -13.17 -10.98
N TRP A 55 2.30 -11.88 -11.31
CA TRP A 55 1.14 -11.01 -11.17
C TRP A 55 -0.01 -11.42 -12.11
N LYS A 56 0.28 -11.65 -13.41
CA LYS A 56 -0.72 -12.12 -14.39
C LYS A 56 -1.32 -13.48 -13.99
N LYS A 57 -0.49 -14.42 -13.51
CA LYS A 57 -0.95 -15.73 -13.02
C LYS A 57 -1.89 -15.61 -11.82
N LYS A 58 -1.63 -14.66 -10.91
CA LYS A 58 -2.51 -14.38 -9.77
C LYS A 58 -3.88 -13.85 -10.23
N GLN A 59 -3.90 -12.95 -11.21
CA GLN A 59 -5.13 -12.38 -11.79
C GLN A 59 -5.98 -13.43 -12.53
N GLN A 60 -5.35 -14.35 -13.26
CA GLN A 60 -6.07 -15.44 -13.92
C GLN A 60 -6.70 -16.40 -12.92
N LYS A 61 -5.94 -16.79 -11.88
CA LYS A 61 -6.44 -17.68 -10.82
C LYS A 61 -7.63 -17.07 -10.08
N SER A 62 -7.62 -15.75 -9.80
CA SER A 62 -8.76 -15.07 -9.17
C SER A 62 -10.00 -15.01 -10.07
N LYS A 63 -9.82 -14.85 -11.39
CA LYS A 63 -10.93 -14.89 -12.36
C LYS A 63 -11.56 -16.29 -12.46
N GLU A 64 -10.75 -17.35 -12.44
CA GLU A 64 -11.25 -18.74 -12.47
C GLU A 64 -12.00 -19.12 -11.18
N THR A 65 -11.52 -18.68 -10.01
CA THR A 65 -12.21 -18.93 -8.74
C THR A 65 -13.51 -18.16 -8.59
N ALA A 66 -13.64 -16.98 -9.22
CA ALA A 66 -14.89 -16.22 -9.25
C ALA A 66 -15.94 -16.84 -10.19
N ALA A 67 -15.54 -17.65 -11.17
CA ALA A 67 -16.46 -18.32 -12.10
C ALA A 67 -17.07 -19.63 -11.54
N THR A 68 -16.55 -20.16 -10.43
CA THR A 68 -16.97 -21.48 -9.90
C THR A 68 -17.86 -21.39 -8.64
N THR A 69 -18.14 -20.19 -8.14
CA THR A 69 -19.06 -20.01 -7.00
C THR A 69 -20.10 -18.95 -7.37
N PHE A 70 -21.21 -19.36 -8.00
CA PHE A 70 -22.55 -18.78 -7.84
C PHE A 70 -23.53 -19.61 -8.70
N GLY A 71 -23.92 -20.77 -8.17
CA GLY A 71 -25.14 -21.46 -8.60
C GLY A 71 -26.29 -21.01 -7.71
N GLY A 72 -27.34 -20.43 -8.30
CA GLY A 72 -28.58 -20.08 -7.60
C GLY A 72 -29.45 -18.99 -8.24
N THR A 73 -30.06 -19.29 -9.39
CA THR A 73 -31.50 -19.08 -9.72
C THR A 73 -32.20 -17.75 -9.32
N THR A 74 -32.32 -16.77 -10.23
CA THR A 74 -33.47 -16.50 -11.15
C THR A 74 -33.26 -15.19 -11.91
N ASP A 75 -33.08 -15.32 -13.23
CA ASP A 75 -33.69 -14.56 -14.33
C ASP A 75 -33.42 -13.06 -14.61
N PRO A 76 -33.52 -12.66 -15.90
CA PRO A 76 -32.53 -11.81 -16.55
C PRO A 76 -33.12 -10.48 -17.05
N VAL A 77 -32.34 -9.41 -16.95
CA VAL A 77 -32.44 -8.29 -17.90
C VAL A 77 -31.04 -8.01 -18.42
N CYS A 78 -30.75 -8.59 -19.59
CA CYS A 78 -29.79 -8.00 -20.51
C CYS A 78 -30.33 -6.65 -20.95
N SER A 79 -29.66 -5.58 -20.55
CA SER A 79 -29.63 -4.36 -21.36
C SER A 79 -28.19 -4.11 -21.74
N ASN A 80 -27.87 -4.60 -22.93
CA ASN A 80 -26.68 -4.25 -23.67
C ASN A 80 -26.71 -2.74 -23.90
N THR A 81 -26.03 -1.98 -23.04
CA THR A 81 -25.60 -0.63 -23.37
C THR A 81 -24.09 -0.64 -23.30
N SER A 82 -23.49 -0.72 -24.48
CA SER A 82 -22.08 -0.51 -24.72
C SER A 82 -21.68 0.90 -24.27
N ARG A 83 -21.40 1.04 -22.97
CA ARG A 83 -20.49 2.04 -22.43
C ARG A 83 -19.60 1.27 -21.48
N ILE A 84 -18.33 1.15 -21.84
CA ILE A 84 -17.29 0.78 -20.88
C ILE A 84 -17.24 1.97 -19.92
N GLU A 85 -18.06 1.95 -18.86
CA GLU A 85 -17.80 2.85 -17.74
C GLU A 85 -16.44 2.45 -17.19
N PRO A 86 -15.50 3.40 -17.06
CA PRO A 86 -14.30 3.13 -16.28
C PRO A 86 -14.80 2.68 -14.91
N LEU A 87 -14.46 1.45 -14.52
CA LEU A 87 -14.74 0.94 -13.19
C LEU A 87 -14.00 1.85 -12.20
N LEU A 88 -14.67 2.91 -11.75
CA LEU A 88 -14.11 3.84 -10.79
C LEU A 88 -13.76 3.07 -9.53
N PRO A 89 -12.59 3.32 -8.92
CA PRO A 89 -12.26 2.69 -7.66
C PRO A 89 -13.31 3.06 -6.62
N GLU A 90 -13.83 2.08 -5.90
CA GLU A 90 -14.70 2.35 -4.75
C GLU A 90 -13.83 2.87 -3.60
N TYR A 91 -14.11 4.09 -3.14
CA TYR A 91 -13.37 4.72 -2.05
C TYR A 91 -14.12 4.53 -0.74
N HIS A 92 -13.45 3.97 0.26
CA HIS A 92 -13.97 3.88 1.62
C HIS A 92 -13.07 4.64 2.59
N LEU A 93 -13.69 5.36 3.53
CA LEU A 93 -12.97 5.99 4.64
C LEU A 93 -12.42 4.91 5.60
N PRO A 94 -11.18 5.03 6.07
CA PRO A 94 -10.64 4.19 7.13
C PRO A 94 -11.57 4.12 8.35
N ILE A 95 -11.67 2.94 8.98
CA ILE A 95 -12.58 2.68 10.11
C ILE A 95 -12.44 3.72 11.23
N CYS A 96 -11.20 4.12 11.56
CA CYS A 96 -10.94 5.13 12.59
C CYS A 96 -11.48 6.53 12.25
N LEU A 97 -11.66 6.85 10.97
CA LEU A 97 -12.20 8.12 10.50
C LEU A 97 -13.72 8.11 10.35
N GLN A 98 -14.34 6.93 10.24
CA GLN A 98 -15.80 6.79 10.14
C GLN A 98 -16.52 7.29 11.41
N CYS A 99 -15.87 7.23 12.57
CA CYS A 99 -16.44 7.66 13.86
C CYS A 99 -16.23 9.15 14.16
N VAL A 100 -15.50 9.89 13.31
CA VAL A 100 -15.23 11.32 13.54
C VAL A 100 -16.34 12.13 12.89
N PRO A 101 -17.18 12.84 13.67
CA PRO A 101 -18.18 13.73 13.09
C PRO A 101 -17.49 14.94 12.43
N ASN A 102 -18.02 15.39 11.29
CA ASN A 102 -17.54 16.57 10.56
C ASN A 102 -16.07 16.50 10.12
N LEU A 103 -15.70 15.45 9.38
CA LEU A 103 -14.39 15.38 8.75
C LEU A 103 -14.15 16.61 7.84
N PRO A 104 -12.93 17.18 7.86
CA PRO A 104 -12.59 18.25 6.94
C PRO A 104 -12.68 17.75 5.49
N PRO A 105 -13.04 18.62 4.53
CA PRO A 105 -13.28 18.23 3.14
C PRO A 105 -12.05 17.64 2.45
N SER A 106 -10.85 17.97 2.92
CA SER A 106 -9.59 17.37 2.44
C SER A 106 -9.44 15.88 2.76
N LEU A 107 -10.21 15.35 3.71
CA LEU A 107 -10.20 13.94 4.11
C LEU A 107 -11.40 13.15 3.57
N LEU A 108 -12.35 13.81 2.92
CA LEU A 108 -13.50 13.15 2.31
C LEU A 108 -13.11 12.62 0.92
N PRO A 109 -13.55 11.40 0.54
CA PRO A 109 -13.36 10.93 -0.81
C PRO A 109 -14.09 11.88 -1.79
N PRO A 110 -13.52 12.10 -3.00
CA PRO A 110 -14.16 12.93 -3.99
C PRO A 110 -15.51 12.33 -4.42
N PRO A 111 -16.54 13.16 -4.70
CA PRO A 111 -17.82 12.68 -5.22
C PRO A 111 -17.65 11.93 -6.55
N PRO A 112 -18.44 10.87 -6.80
CA PRO A 112 -18.31 10.04 -8.00
C PRO A 112 -18.50 10.84 -9.30
N ASP A 113 -19.36 11.87 -9.28
CA ASP A 113 -19.61 12.74 -10.46
C ASP A 113 -18.36 13.49 -10.93
N VAL A 114 -17.45 13.84 -10.01
CA VAL A 114 -16.18 14.49 -10.36
C VAL A 114 -15.29 13.53 -11.13
N LEU A 115 -15.38 12.24 -10.85
CA LEU A 115 -14.52 11.22 -11.42
C LEU A 115 -15.05 10.69 -12.76
N ASN A 116 -16.36 10.76 -13.01
CA ASN A 116 -17.02 10.31 -14.24
C ASN A 116 -16.54 11.02 -15.53
N GLY A 117 -15.91 12.20 -15.39
CA GLY A 117 -15.35 12.98 -16.51
C GLY A 117 -13.83 12.96 -16.60
N LEU A 118 -13.13 12.34 -15.66
CA LEU A 118 -11.67 12.27 -15.67
C LEU A 118 -11.23 11.08 -16.53
N MET A 119 -10.52 11.36 -17.62
CA MET A 119 -9.78 10.32 -18.32
C MET A 119 -8.73 9.76 -17.35
N LEU A 120 -8.91 8.51 -16.93
CA LEU A 120 -7.90 7.78 -16.19
C LEU A 120 -6.76 7.47 -17.16
N GLU A 121 -5.82 8.40 -17.29
CA GLU A 121 -4.63 8.19 -18.09
C GLU A 121 -3.73 7.18 -17.35
N GLU A 122 -3.40 6.07 -18.02
CA GLU A 122 -2.50 5.06 -17.49
C GLU A 122 -1.09 5.65 -17.45
N TRP A 123 -0.55 5.83 -16.25
CA TRP A 123 0.84 6.23 -16.07
C TRP A 123 1.74 5.04 -16.44
N GLY A 124 2.36 5.11 -17.63
CA GLY A 124 3.31 4.12 -18.17
C GLY A 124 4.71 4.67 -18.32
#